data_AF-A0A512N9E6-F1
#
_entry.id   AF-A0A512N9E6-F1
#
_cell.length_a   1.000
_cell.length_b   1.000
_cell.length_c   1.000
_cell.angle_alpha   90.00
_cell.angle_beta   90.00
_cell.angle_gamma   90.00
#
_symmetry.space_group_name_H-M   'P 1'
#
loop_
_entity.id
_entity.type
_entity.pdbx_description
1 polymer ?
#
loop_
_entity_poly.entity_id
_entity_poly.type
_entity_poly.pdbx_seq_one_letter_code
_entity_poly.pdbx_strand_id
1 'polypeptide(L)'
;MAIWEDHPLGMIRETANAALGDLTGEFAKLEGPRRLSIPPERLLRAMLLQSFYGIRSERQLMDRMEIDLLFRWFVGLGTGDATWDHSTFATNRNRLLTEAIVRKFLVAVIADPHVKRLLATDHFAVDGTLLMAWVSGKNVRHA
;
A
#
# COMPACT_ATOMS: atom_id res chain seq x y z
N MET A 1 13.78 -16.42 8.97
CA MET A 1 13.41 -16.61 7.55
C MET A 1 13.89 -15.39 6.79
N ALA A 2 15.14 -15.42 6.31
CA ALA A 2 15.95 -14.28 5.88
C ALA A 2 15.96 -14.06 4.35
N ILE A 3 14.95 -14.56 3.63
CA ILE A 3 14.95 -14.56 2.15
C ILE A 3 14.39 -13.24 1.57
N TRP A 4 13.88 -12.35 2.43
CA TRP A 4 13.15 -11.15 2.02
C TRP A 4 13.89 -9.84 2.30
N GLU A 5 15.04 -9.90 2.98
CA GLU A 5 15.84 -8.73 3.39
C GLU A 5 16.59 -8.11 2.19
N ASP A 6 17.06 -8.92 1.24
CA ASP A 6 17.72 -8.45 0.01
C ASP A 6 16.72 -8.06 -1.11
N HIS A 7 15.42 -8.23 -0.88
CA HIS A 7 14.40 -7.98 -1.89
C HIS A 7 13.89 -6.52 -1.80
N PRO A 8 13.69 -5.80 -2.92
CA PRO A 8 13.20 -4.41 -2.91
C PRO A 8 11.90 -4.18 -2.10
N LEU A 9 10.98 -5.15 -2.11
CA LEU A 9 9.78 -5.10 -1.24
C LEU A 9 10.09 -5.15 0.25
N GLY A 10 11.18 -5.78 0.69
CA GLY A 10 11.61 -5.74 2.08
C GLY A 10 11.94 -4.32 2.51
N MET A 11 12.76 -3.64 1.72
CA MET A 11 13.13 -2.24 1.93
C MET A 11 11.91 -1.30 1.90
N ILE A 12 11.01 -1.47 0.92
CA ILE A 12 9.76 -0.69 0.87
C ILE A 12 8.90 -0.98 2.13
N ARG A 13 8.85 -2.24 2.58
CA ARG A 13 8.04 -2.63 3.74
C ARG A 13 8.56 -1.99 5.01
N GLU A 14 9.88 -1.95 5.20
CA GLU A 14 10.50 -1.28 6.34
C GLU A 14 10.18 0.21 6.34
N THR A 15 10.32 0.86 5.18
CA THR A 15 9.95 2.27 5.00
C THR A 15 8.48 2.51 5.34
N ALA A 16 7.58 1.67 4.82
CA ALA A 16 6.15 1.76 5.10
C ALA A 16 5.85 1.51 6.59
N ASN A 17 6.54 0.57 7.23
CA ASN A 17 6.36 0.28 8.65
C ASN A 17 6.84 1.44 9.54
N ALA A 18 7.98 2.06 9.21
CA ALA A 18 8.45 3.25 9.92
C ALA A 18 7.43 4.40 9.79
N ALA A 19 6.97 4.69 8.57
CA ALA A 19 5.97 5.73 8.33
C ALA A 19 4.62 5.45 9.02
N LEU A 20 4.18 4.19 9.09
CA LEU A 20 2.99 3.82 9.85
C LEU A 20 3.20 3.94 11.36
N GLY A 21 4.40 3.57 11.85
CA GLY A 21 4.79 3.68 13.26
C GLY A 21 4.69 5.12 13.76
N ASP A 22 5.25 6.06 13.01
CA ASP A 22 5.22 7.49 13.33
C ASP A 22 3.78 8.05 13.36
N LEU A 23 2.86 7.43 12.61
CA LEU A 23 1.48 7.86 12.45
C LEU A 23 0.49 7.05 13.30
N THR A 24 0.95 6.10 14.13
CA THR A 24 0.10 5.16 14.89
C THR A 24 -1.01 5.87 15.67
N GLY A 25 -0.70 6.98 16.35
CA GLY A 25 -1.68 7.74 17.13
C GLY A 25 -2.74 8.47 16.28
N GLU A 26 -2.45 8.78 15.01
CA GLU A 26 -3.42 9.34 14.09
C GLU A 26 -4.29 8.23 13.47
N PHE A 27 -3.71 7.08 13.13
CA PHE A 27 -4.45 5.90 12.63
C PHE A 27 -5.43 5.35 13.66
N ALA A 28 -5.07 5.35 14.96
CA ALA A 28 -5.96 4.93 16.03
C ALA A 28 -7.30 5.72 16.05
N LYS A 29 -7.32 6.95 15.52
CA LYS A 29 -8.54 7.78 15.43
C LYS A 29 -9.50 7.32 14.32
N LEU A 30 -9.02 6.51 13.37
CA LEU A 30 -9.85 5.92 12.32
C LEU A 30 -10.66 4.69 12.78
N GLU A 31 -10.34 4.13 13.95
CA GLU A 31 -11.01 2.94 14.52
C GLU A 31 -12.40 3.22 15.14
N GLY A 32 -12.98 4.40 14.91
CA GLY A 32 -14.31 4.80 15.42
C GLY A 32 -15.52 4.20 14.65
N PRO A 33 -16.74 4.76 14.81
CA PRO A 33 -17.98 4.25 14.18
C PRO A 33 -17.98 4.14 12.65
N ARG A 34 -16.96 4.72 12.00
CA ARG A 34 -16.72 4.66 10.55
C ARG A 34 -15.61 3.68 10.17
N ARG A 35 -15.28 2.72 11.03
CA ARG A 35 -14.21 1.73 10.83
C ARG A 35 -14.26 1.11 9.42
N LEU A 36 -13.08 0.97 8.83
CA LEU A 36 -12.89 0.27 7.57
C LEU A 36 -12.97 -1.25 7.81
N SER A 37 -13.53 -2.00 6.87
CA SER A 37 -13.58 -3.46 6.99
C SER A 37 -12.22 -4.12 6.79
N ILE A 38 -11.28 -3.39 6.19
CA ILE A 38 -9.87 -3.77 6.05
C ILE A 38 -9.04 -2.78 6.87
N PRO A 39 -8.08 -3.24 7.71
CA PRO A 39 -7.23 -2.33 8.47
C PRO A 39 -6.53 -1.30 7.58
N PRO A 40 -6.51 -0.01 7.94
CA PRO A 40 -5.91 1.06 7.13
C PRO A 40 -4.47 0.75 6.71
N GLU A 41 -3.68 0.16 7.60
CA GLU A 41 -2.27 -0.17 7.36
C GLU A 41 -2.11 -1.26 6.30
N ARG A 42 -3.05 -2.21 6.22
CA ARG A 42 -3.06 -3.25 5.19
C ARG A 42 -3.47 -2.69 3.84
N LEU A 43 -4.48 -1.79 3.83
CA LEU A 43 -4.89 -1.06 2.63
C LEU A 43 -3.76 -0.23 2.04
N LEU A 44 -3.05 0.52 2.88
CA LEU A 44 -1.95 1.37 2.43
C LEU A 44 -0.80 0.56 1.83
N ARG A 45 -0.42 -0.56 2.46
CA ARG A 45 0.58 -1.46 1.89
C ARG A 45 0.10 -2.06 0.56
N ALA A 46 -1.15 -2.50 0.46
CA ALA A 46 -1.69 -2.98 -0.81
C ALA A 46 -1.70 -1.91 -1.91
N MET A 47 -1.98 -0.64 -1.58
CA MET A 47 -1.84 0.48 -2.51
C MET A 47 -0.40 0.68 -2.98
N LEU A 48 0.59 0.55 -2.08
CA LEU A 48 2.00 0.60 -2.47
C LEU A 48 2.34 -0.53 -3.45
N LEU A 49 1.86 -1.76 -3.21
CA LEU A 49 2.03 -2.86 -4.17
C LEU A 49 1.45 -2.51 -5.54
N GLN A 50 0.24 -1.93 -5.59
CA GLN A 50 -0.36 -1.54 -6.87
C GLN A 50 0.52 -0.57 -7.64
N SER A 51 1.07 0.45 -6.98
CA SER A 51 1.93 1.43 -7.65
C SER A 51 3.28 0.83 -8.04
N PHE A 52 4.01 0.22 -7.10
CA PHE A 52 5.37 -0.25 -7.37
C PHE A 52 5.41 -1.38 -8.40
N TYR A 53 4.37 -2.22 -8.47
CA TYR A 53 4.32 -3.33 -9.43
C TYR A 53 3.47 -3.03 -10.66
N GLY A 54 3.00 -1.79 -10.81
CA GLY A 54 2.17 -1.37 -11.95
C GLY A 54 0.89 -2.21 -12.11
N ILE A 55 0.32 -2.69 -11.00
CA ILE A 55 -0.89 -3.53 -11.00
C ILE A 55 -2.06 -2.65 -11.36
N ARG A 56 -2.71 -2.95 -12.48
CA ARG A 56 -3.63 -2.02 -13.14
C ARG A 56 -5.04 -2.04 -12.58
N SER A 57 -5.42 -3.08 -11.84
CA SER A 57 -6.76 -3.19 -11.24
C SER A 57 -6.73 -3.81 -9.83
N GLU A 58 -7.77 -3.55 -9.05
CA GLU A 58 -7.95 -4.14 -7.72
C GLU A 58 -8.19 -5.65 -7.81
N ARG A 59 -8.88 -6.11 -8.85
CA ARG A 59 -9.05 -7.55 -9.11
C ARG A 59 -7.70 -8.23 -9.29
N GLN A 60 -6.85 -7.68 -10.16
CA GLN A 60 -5.51 -8.20 -10.38
C GLN A 60 -4.67 -8.19 -9.10
N LEU A 61 -4.83 -7.18 -8.24
CA LEU A 61 -4.17 -7.13 -6.94
C LEU A 61 -4.62 -8.27 -6.02
N MET A 62 -5.93 -8.53 -5.92
CA MET A 62 -6.46 -9.64 -5.12
C MET A 62 -6.00 -11.00 -5.68
N ASP A 63 -6.08 -11.20 -7.00
CA ASP A 63 -5.62 -12.41 -7.68
C ASP A 63 -4.13 -12.68 -7.41
N ARG A 64 -3.30 -11.62 -7.41
CA ARG A 64 -1.89 -11.74 -7.03
C ARG A 64 -1.71 -12.11 -5.56
N MET A 65 -2.51 -11.56 -4.64
CA MET A 65 -2.44 -11.87 -3.21
C MET A 65 -2.93 -13.29 -2.88
N GLU A 66 -3.70 -13.94 -3.74
CA GLU A 66 -4.08 -15.34 -3.57
C GLU A 66 -2.88 -16.28 -3.75
N ILE A 67 -1.97 -15.95 -4.66
CA ILE A 67 -0.87 -16.84 -5.05
C ILE A 67 0.51 -16.41 -4.53
N ASP A 68 0.72 -15.11 -4.32
CA ASP A 68 2.04 -14.56 -4.02
C ASP A 68 2.27 -14.40 -2.51
N LEU A 69 3.03 -15.33 -1.95
CA LEU A 69 3.38 -15.30 -0.53
C LEU A 69 4.17 -14.04 -0.12
N LEU A 70 4.97 -13.46 -1.03
CA LEU A 70 5.70 -12.22 -0.77
C LEU A 70 4.74 -11.03 -0.71
N PHE A 71 3.73 -10.96 -1.58
CA PHE A 71 2.72 -9.89 -1.50
C PHE A 71 1.89 -10.02 -0.23
N ARG A 72 1.48 -11.24 0.14
CA ARG A 72 0.74 -11.50 1.38
C ARG A 72 1.55 -11.06 2.59
N TRP A 73 2.81 -11.48 2.66
CA TRP A 73 3.75 -11.03 3.69
C TRP A 73 3.84 -9.50 3.71
N PHE A 74 4.02 -8.87 2.55
CA PHE A 74 4.15 -7.43 2.41
C PHE A 74 2.93 -6.67 2.93
N VAL A 75 1.70 -7.12 2.65
CA VAL A 75 0.49 -6.45 3.16
C VAL A 75 0.15 -6.84 4.60
N GLY A 76 0.80 -7.87 5.16
CA GLY A 76 0.54 -8.36 6.51
C GLY A 76 -0.61 -9.34 6.61
N LEU A 77 -0.89 -10.09 5.53
CA LEU A 77 -1.77 -11.26 5.53
C LEU A 77 -0.98 -12.52 5.92
N GLY A 78 -1.56 -13.35 6.79
CA GLY A 78 -1.05 -14.68 7.09
C GLY A 78 -1.17 -15.61 5.89
N THR A 79 -0.51 -16.76 5.89
CA THR A 79 -0.58 -17.73 4.77
C THR A 79 -1.97 -18.33 4.57
N GLY A 80 -2.76 -18.48 5.63
CA GLY A 80 -4.10 -19.06 5.58
C GLY A 80 -5.26 -18.04 5.59
N ASP A 81 -4.96 -16.74 5.65
CA ASP A 81 -6.01 -15.71 5.66
C ASP A 81 -6.73 -15.65 4.30
N ALA A 82 -8.02 -15.35 4.25
CA ALA A 82 -8.66 -15.03 2.97
C ALA A 82 -8.11 -13.70 2.42
N THR A 83 -7.98 -13.58 1.09
CA THR A 83 -7.80 -12.24 0.49
C THR A 83 -9.11 -11.45 0.58
N TRP A 84 -9.04 -10.15 0.30
CA TRP A 84 -10.21 -9.29 0.32
C TRP A 84 -10.95 -9.35 -1.01
N ASP A 85 -12.26 -9.13 -0.97
CA ASP A 85 -13.00 -8.87 -2.20
C ASP A 85 -12.54 -7.54 -2.83
N HIS A 86 -12.36 -7.53 -4.16
CA HIS A 86 -11.80 -6.37 -4.88
C HIS A 86 -12.70 -5.13 -4.77
N SER A 87 -14.03 -5.31 -4.68
CA SER A 87 -14.98 -4.19 -4.55
C SER A 87 -14.96 -3.61 -3.13
N THR A 88 -14.79 -4.48 -2.14
CA THR A 88 -14.57 -4.10 -0.74
C THR A 88 -13.27 -3.31 -0.62
N PHE A 89 -12.19 -3.79 -1.23
CA PHE A 89 -10.91 -3.07 -1.26
C PHE A 89 -11.06 -1.68 -1.89
N ALA A 90 -11.66 -1.59 -3.08
CA ALA A 90 -11.85 -0.32 -3.78
C ALA A 90 -12.67 0.70 -2.94
N THR A 91 -13.74 0.22 -2.31
CA THR A 91 -14.61 1.05 -1.45
C THR A 91 -13.84 1.59 -0.24
N ASN A 92 -13.10 0.72 0.46
CA ASN A 92 -12.32 1.12 1.62
C ASN A 92 -11.17 2.07 1.22
N ARG A 93 -10.48 1.80 0.11
CA ARG A 93 -9.43 2.68 -0.43
C ARG A 93 -9.97 4.08 -0.73
N ASN A 94 -11.11 4.17 -1.42
CA ASN A 94 -11.69 5.47 -1.78
C ASN A 94 -12.07 6.28 -0.55
N ARG A 95 -12.58 5.62 0.51
CA ARG A 95 -12.85 6.26 1.81
C ARG A 95 -11.55 6.70 2.48
N LEU A 96 -10.57 5.81 2.53
CA LEU A 96 -9.27 6.05 3.15
C LEU A 96 -8.56 7.26 2.50
N LEU A 97 -8.58 7.36 1.16
CA LEU A 97 -7.99 8.49 0.42
C LEU A 97 -8.59 9.87 0.75
N THR A 98 -9.76 9.94 1.38
CA THR A 98 -10.32 11.21 1.87
C THR A 98 -9.69 11.68 3.19
N GLU A 99 -8.98 10.80 3.89
CA GLU A 99 -8.37 11.09 5.17
C GLU A 99 -6.99 11.75 4.98
N ALA A 100 -6.77 12.90 5.62
CA ALA A 100 -5.52 13.65 5.49
C ALA A 100 -4.28 12.85 5.92
N ILE A 101 -4.45 11.90 6.85
CA ILE A 101 -3.39 11.02 7.34
C ILE A 101 -2.78 10.15 6.24
N VAL A 102 -3.57 9.78 5.24
CA VAL A 102 -3.09 8.97 4.11
C VAL A 102 -2.10 9.75 3.27
N ARG A 103 -2.36 11.03 3.04
CA ARG A 103 -1.42 11.88 2.31
C ARG A 103 -0.10 12.01 3.06
N LYS A 104 -0.15 12.20 4.39
CA LYS A 104 1.07 12.25 5.23
C LYS A 104 1.88 10.96 5.08
N PHE A 105 1.21 9.81 5.15
CA PHE A 105 1.86 8.51 4.95
C PHE A 105 2.52 8.39 3.58
N LEU A 106 1.79 8.68 2.49
CA LEU A 106 2.34 8.54 1.13
C LEU A 106 3.51 9.49 0.89
N VAL A 107 3.43 10.73 1.41
CA VAL A 107 4.54 11.69 1.34
C VAL A 107 5.76 11.18 2.10
N ALA A 108 5.58 10.64 3.31
CA ALA A 108 6.68 10.08 4.09
C ALA A 108 7.38 8.93 3.35
N VAL A 109 6.60 8.00 2.77
CA VAL A 109 7.15 6.87 2.00
C VAL A 109 7.92 7.34 0.76
N ILE A 110 7.40 8.30 0.00
CA ILE A 110 8.07 8.82 -1.21
C ILE A 110 9.27 9.72 -0.86
N ALA A 111 9.25 10.35 0.32
CA ALA A 111 10.35 11.19 0.77
C ALA A 111 11.59 10.37 1.15
N ASP A 112 11.41 9.09 1.49
CA ASP A 112 12.49 8.19 1.88
C ASP A 112 13.56 8.05 0.78
N PRO A 113 14.86 8.20 1.10
CA PRO A 113 15.94 8.11 0.13
C PRO A 113 16.03 6.78 -0.61
N HIS A 114 15.68 5.67 0.05
CA HIS A 114 15.69 4.35 -0.55
C HIS A 114 14.58 4.20 -1.58
N VAL A 115 13.37 4.65 -1.23
CA VAL A 115 12.22 4.65 -2.15
C VAL A 115 12.49 5.59 -3.33
N LYS A 116 13.04 6.78 -3.10
CA LYS A 116 13.45 7.70 -4.18
C LYS A 116 14.41 7.07 -5.16
N ARG A 117 15.41 6.34 -4.66
CA ARG A 117 16.39 5.63 -5.49
C ARG A 117 15.72 4.55 -6.32
N LEU A 118 14.82 3.78 -5.70
CA LEU A 118 14.06 2.76 -6.41
C LEU A 118 13.18 3.35 -7.53
N LEU A 119 12.49 4.46 -7.24
CA LEU A 119 11.68 5.20 -8.22
C LEU A 119 12.51 5.78 -9.37
N ALA A 120 13.79 6.05 -9.15
CA ALA A 120 14.70 6.56 -10.17
C ALA A 120 15.36 5.45 -11.01
N THR A 121 15.10 4.17 -10.73
CA THR A 121 15.72 3.04 -11.42
C THR A 121 14.77 2.46 -12.48
N ASP A 122 15.23 2.30 -13.72
CA ASP A 122 14.43 1.76 -14.84
C ASP A 122 13.95 0.30 -14.65
N HIS A 123 14.52 -0.43 -13.68
CA HIS A 123 14.25 -1.85 -13.46
C HIS A 123 12.93 -2.14 -12.74
N PHE A 124 12.30 -1.12 -12.17
CA PHE A 124 11.00 -1.25 -11.54
C PHE A 124 10.03 -0.43 -12.40
N ALA A 125 9.10 -1.10 -13.09
CA ALA A 125 8.02 -0.46 -13.82
C ALA A 125 7.01 0.16 -12.82
N VAL A 126 7.48 1.11 -12.02
CA VAL A 126 6.65 1.81 -11.04
C VAL A 126 5.72 2.70 -11.80
N ASP A 127 4.42 2.54 -11.58
CA ASP A 127 3.49 3.60 -11.92
C ASP A 127 3.60 4.69 -10.85
N GLY A 128 4.64 5.52 -10.98
CA GLY A 128 4.82 6.70 -10.16
C GLY A 128 3.68 7.69 -10.34
N THR A 129 2.99 7.67 -11.48
CA THR A 129 1.84 8.53 -11.76
C THR A 129 0.69 8.23 -10.80
N LEU A 130 0.40 6.95 -10.55
CA LEU A 130 -0.65 6.54 -9.62
C LEU A 130 -0.36 7.00 -8.19
N LEU A 131 0.87 6.77 -7.72
CA LEU A 131 1.29 7.17 -6.39
C LEU A 131 1.25 8.69 -6.22
N MET A 132 1.77 9.42 -7.20
CA MET A 132 1.72 10.89 -7.21
C MET A 132 0.29 11.42 -7.31
N ALA A 133 -0.60 10.74 -8.01
CA ALA A 133 -2.00 11.12 -8.06
C ALA A 133 -2.69 10.99 -6.69
N TRP A 134 -2.43 9.91 -5.95
CA TRP A 134 -2.91 9.76 -4.58
C TRP A 134 -2.30 10.80 -3.63
N VAL A 135 -1.00 11.09 -3.78
CA VAL A 135 -0.34 12.18 -3.04
C VAL A 135 -0.98 13.53 -3.34
N SER A 136 -1.43 13.75 -4.57
CA SER A 136 -2.16 14.96 -4.98
C SER A 136 -3.62 14.96 -4.51
N GLY A 137 -4.18 13.82 -4.11
CA GLY A 137 -5.61 13.65 -3.79
C GLY A 137 -6.51 13.58 -5.03
N LYS A 138 -5.95 13.25 -6.19
CA LYS A 138 -6.73 13.00 -7.40
C LYS A 138 -7.22 11.57 -7.37
N ASN A 139 -8.53 11.37 -7.51
CA ASN A 139 -9.10 10.05 -7.70
C ASN A 139 -8.78 9.54 -9.11
N VAL A 140 -7.83 8.60 -9.20
CA VAL A 140 -7.59 7.85 -10.44
C VAL A 140 -8.50 6.65 -10.43
N ARG A 141 -9.38 6.55 -11.43
CA ARG A 141 -10.17 5.33 -11.65
C ARG A 141 -9.28 4.37 -12.44
N HIS A 142 -8.99 3.22 -11.88
CA HIS A 142 -8.51 2.08 -12.64
C HIS A 142 -9.68 1.60 -13.50
N ALA A 143 -9.47 1.55 -14.82
CA ALA A 143 -10.38 0.94 -15.77
C ALA A 143 -10.19 -0.58 -15.78
#